data_AF-A0A7K0Q6N2-F1
#
_entry.id   AF-A0A7K0Q6N2-F1
#
_cell.length_a   1.000
_cell.length_b   1.000
_cell.length_c   1.000
_cell.angle_alpha   90.00
_cell.angle_beta   90.00
_cell.angle_gamma   90.00
#
_symmetry.space_group_name_H-M   'P 1'
#
loop_
_entity.id
_entity.type
_entity.pdbx_description
1 polymer ?
#
loop_
_entity_poly.entity_id
_entity_poly.type
_entity_poly.pdbx_seq_one_letter_code
_entity_poly.pdbx_strand_id
1 'polypeptide(L)'
;VSQCVALSALTREESRGGHTRDDFPGMDAEWRKFNLILRAEGQNVEIFKQPLPMMTPELAALFDEGELSKYMTEEELNSLVQRTS
;
A
#
# COMPACT_ATOMS: atom_id res chain seq x y z
N VAL A 1 6.48 -0.69 21.21
CA VAL A 1 5.33 -0.33 20.35
C VAL A 1 5.44 1.08 19.81
N SER A 2 5.50 2.13 20.65
CA SER A 2 5.51 3.53 20.20
C SER A 2 6.63 3.86 19.20
N GLN A 3 7.85 3.35 19.42
CA GLN A 3 8.96 3.53 18.48
C GLN A 3 8.68 2.92 17.10
N CYS A 4 8.07 1.73 17.04
CA CYS A 4 7.68 1.10 15.78
C CYS A 4 6.60 1.94 15.06
N VAL A 5 5.65 2.52 15.79
CA VAL A 5 4.63 3.40 15.21
C VAL A 5 5.28 4.65 14.61
N ALA A 6 6.17 5.31 15.36
CA ALA A 6 6.88 6.49 14.88
C ALA A 6 7.76 6.20 13.66
N LEU A 7 8.51 5.10 13.67
CA LEU A 7 9.34 4.69 12.53
C LEU A 7 8.49 4.30 11.31
N SER A 8 7.37 3.59 11.51
CA SER A 8 6.44 3.27 10.43
C SER A 8 5.90 4.52 9.77
N ALA A 9 5.46 5.50 10.58
CA ALA A 9 4.94 6.76 10.09
C ALA A 9 6.00 7.62 9.40
N LEU A 10 7.25 7.59 9.87
CA LEU A 10 8.39 8.27 9.25
C LEU A 10 8.71 7.66 7.89
N THR A 11 8.82 6.32 7.82
CA THR A 11 9.18 5.59 6.60
C THR A 11 8.09 5.62 5.53
N ARG A 12 6.80 5.66 5.91
CA ARG A 12 5.68 5.71 4.96
C ARG A 12 5.44 7.12 4.43
N GLU A 13 5.89 7.35 3.21
CA GLU A 13 5.81 8.64 2.49
C GLU A 13 4.54 8.72 1.62
N GLU A 14 3.36 8.65 2.25
CA GLU A 14 2.07 8.97 1.63
C GLU A 14 1.06 9.41 2.71
N SER A 15 -0.14 9.80 2.28
CA SER A 15 -1.30 10.00 3.15
C SER A 15 -2.44 9.08 2.74
N ARG A 16 -2.92 8.25 3.68
CA ARG A 16 -4.02 7.31 3.46
C ARG A 16 -4.77 6.99 4.74
N GLY A 17 -6.09 7.15 4.73
CA GLY A 17 -6.94 6.88 5.88
C GLY A 17 -6.50 7.68 7.10
N GLY A 18 -6.21 7.01 8.22
CA GLY A 18 -5.75 7.66 9.46
C GLY A 18 -4.28 8.11 9.48
N HIS A 19 -3.48 7.79 8.45
CA HIS A 19 -2.10 8.25 8.32
C HIS A 19 -2.06 9.46 7.39
N THR A 20 -1.72 10.65 7.91
CA THR A 20 -1.69 11.91 7.13
C THR A 20 -0.35 12.60 7.31
N ARG A 21 0.23 13.08 6.21
CA ARG A 21 1.55 13.70 6.10
C ARG A 21 1.43 14.96 5.24
N ASP A 22 1.74 16.13 5.80
CA ASP A 22 1.68 17.40 5.07
C ASP A 22 2.71 17.48 3.93
N ASP A 23 3.84 16.78 4.06
CA ASP A 23 4.89 16.68 3.05
C ASP A 23 4.63 15.62 1.97
N PHE A 24 3.66 14.72 2.20
CA PHE A 24 3.17 13.73 1.24
C PHE A 24 1.63 13.62 1.30
N PRO A 25 0.89 14.64 0.84
CA PRO A 25 -0.55 14.79 1.14
C PRO A 25 -1.48 13.84 0.38
N GLY A 26 -0.97 13.16 -0.66
CA GLY A 26 -1.74 12.25 -1.50
C GLY A 26 -1.50 10.78 -1.19
N MET A 27 -2.35 9.93 -1.76
CA MET A 27 -2.08 8.49 -1.82
C MET A 27 -1.07 8.21 -2.93
N ASP A 28 -0.18 7.27 -2.68
CA ASP A 28 0.73 6.73 -3.69
C ASP A 28 0.41 5.24 -3.89
N ALA A 29 0.13 4.87 -5.14
CA ALA A 29 -0.25 3.52 -5.53
C ALA A 29 0.85 2.49 -5.20
N GLU A 30 2.13 2.87 -5.20
CA GLU A 30 3.22 1.95 -4.87
C GLU A 30 3.15 1.49 -3.39
N TRP A 31 2.73 2.37 -2.48
CA TRP A 31 2.60 2.03 -1.05
C TRP A 31 1.46 1.05 -0.74
N ARG A 32 0.57 0.79 -1.69
CA ARG A 32 -0.46 -0.26 -1.58
C ARG A 32 0.11 -1.66 -1.74
N LYS A 33 1.20 -1.83 -2.50
CA LYS A 33 1.68 -3.16 -2.94
C LYS A 33 2.29 -4.00 -1.83
N PHE A 34 2.51 -3.42 -0.65
CA PHE A 34 3.11 -4.10 0.48
C PHE A 34 2.63 -3.55 1.82
N ASN A 35 2.69 -4.40 2.84
CA ASN A 35 2.60 -3.97 4.23
C ASN A 35 3.99 -3.57 4.73
N LEU A 36 4.05 -2.51 5.55
CA LEU A 36 5.26 -2.14 6.26
C LEU A 36 5.24 -2.81 7.65
N ILE A 37 6.02 -3.88 7.80
CA ILE A 37 6.10 -4.67 9.02
C ILE A 37 7.31 -4.20 9.83
N LEU A 38 7.11 -3.97 11.13
CA LEU A 38 8.19 -3.62 12.04
C LEU A 38 8.28 -4.65 13.16
N ARG A 39 9.49 -5.17 13.39
CA ARG A 39 9.79 -6.11 14.47
C ARG A 39 10.76 -5.45 15.44
N ALA A 40 10.39 -5.43 16.72
CA ALA A 40 11.29 -4.99 17.77
C ALA A 40 12.10 -6.18 18.28
N GLU A 41 13.42 -6.04 18.32
CA GLU A 41 14.35 -7.04 18.85
C GLU A 41 15.26 -6.37 19.89
N GLY A 42 14.85 -6.47 21.16
CA GLY A 42 15.49 -5.73 22.25
C GLY A 42 15.38 -4.22 22.06
N GLN A 43 16.50 -3.55 21.79
CA GLN A 43 16.59 -2.11 21.55
C GLN A 43 16.59 -1.75 20.05
N ASN A 44 16.68 -2.75 19.17
CA ASN A 44 16.68 -2.56 17.71
C ASN A 44 15.27 -2.73 17.15
N VAL A 45 15.02 -2.07 16.02
CA VAL A 45 13.79 -2.23 15.24
C VAL A 45 14.17 -2.54 13.79
N GLU A 46 13.68 -3.66 13.29
CA GLU A 46 13.83 -4.07 11.90
C GLU A 46 12.57 -3.71 11.12
N ILE A 47 12.73 -3.26 9.87
CA ILE A 47 11.65 -2.82 8.99
C ILE A 47 11.64 -3.67 7.73
N PHE A 48 10.47 -4.17 7.34
CA PHE A 48 10.29 -5.03 6.17
C PHE A 48 9.13 -4.54 5.33
N LYS A 49 9.31 -4.54 4.01
CA LYS A 49 8.20 -4.42 3.05
C LYS A 49 7.75 -5.84 2.69
N GLN A 50 6.59 -6.25 3.19
CA GLN A 50 5.99 -7.55 2.87
C GLN A 50 5.01 -7.37 1.70
N PRO A 51 5.30 -7.92 0.51
CA PRO A 51 4.39 -7.82 -0.63
C PRO A 51 3.00 -8.35 -0.29
N LEU A 52 1.98 -7.65 -0.77
CA LEU A 52 0.59 -8.11 -0.70
C LEU A 52 0.25 -8.93 -1.94
N PRO A 53 -0.61 -9.94 -1.81
CA PRO A 53 -1.12 -10.64 -2.98
C PRO A 53 -1.92 -9.68 -3.86
N MET A 54 -1.76 -9.81 -5.18
CA MET A 54 -2.54 -9.06 -6.14
C MET A 54 -4.02 -9.43 -6.03
N MET A 55 -4.91 -8.44 -6.16
CA MET A 55 -6.35 -8.67 -6.23
C MET A 55 -6.69 -9.55 -7.43
N THR A 56 -7.60 -10.50 -7.28
CA THR A 56 -8.00 -11.36 -8.41
C THR A 56 -8.92 -10.60 -9.36
N PRO A 57 -8.97 -10.97 -10.65
CA PRO A 57 -9.85 -10.30 -11.62
C PRO A 57 -11.32 -10.37 -11.25
N GLU A 58 -11.77 -11.47 -10.65
CA GLU A 58 -13.17 -11.66 -10.24
C GLU A 58 -13.57 -10.68 -9.12
N LEU A 59 -12.64 -10.39 -8.20
CA LEU A 59 -12.85 -9.39 -7.15
C LEU A 59 -12.76 -7.97 -7.71
N ALA A 60 -11.83 -7.72 -8.64
CA ALA A 60 -11.69 -6.43 -9.27
C ALA A 60 -12.94 -6.03 -10.06
N ALA A 61 -13.59 -7.00 -10.73
CA ALA A 61 -14.84 -6.80 -11.47
C ALA A 61 -16.03 -6.35 -10.61
N LEU A 62 -15.91 -6.36 -9.27
CA LEU A 62 -16.91 -5.83 -8.35
C LEU A 62 -16.83 -4.31 -8.17
N PHE A 63 -15.80 -3.65 -8.72
CA PHE A 63 -15.55 -2.22 -8.59
C PHE A 63 -15.47 -1.54 -9.96
N ASP A 64 -15.83 -0.26 -10.00
CA ASP A 64 -15.66 0.57 -11.20
C ASP A 64 -14.17 0.85 -11.46
N GLU A 65 -13.77 0.90 -12.73
CA GLU A 65 -12.38 1.18 -13.13
C GLU A 65 -11.86 2.51 -12.58
N GLY A 66 -12.70 3.54 -12.57
CA GLY A 66 -12.37 4.85 -11.99
C GLY A 66 -12.16 4.84 -10.48
N GLU A 67 -12.73 3.86 -9.76
CA GLU A 67 -12.42 3.67 -8.34
C GLU A 67 -11.11 2.90 -8.17
N LEU A 68 -10.88 1.85 -8.95
CA LEU A 68 -9.64 1.07 -8.91
C LEU A 68 -8.41 1.93 -9.25
N SER A 69 -8.54 2.85 -10.20
CA SER A 69 -7.45 3.73 -10.64
C SER A 69 -6.98 4.75 -9.59
N LYS A 70 -7.78 5.01 -8.54
CA LYS A 70 -7.35 5.83 -7.40
C LYS A 70 -6.32 5.12 -6.52
N TYR A 71 -6.24 3.79 -6.59
CA TYR A 71 -5.48 2.97 -5.65
C TYR A 71 -4.43 2.08 -6.29
N MET A 72 -4.66 1.63 -7.53
CA MET A 72 -3.81 0.68 -8.24
C MET A 72 -2.95 1.39 -9.28
N THR A 73 -1.78 0.82 -9.56
CA THR A 73 -0.91 1.34 -10.63
C THR A 73 -1.50 1.01 -12.00
N GLU A 74 -1.09 1.75 -13.03
CA GLU A 74 -1.47 1.44 -14.42
C GLU A 74 -1.06 0.02 -14.83
N GLU A 75 0.10 -0.46 -14.37
CA GLU A 75 0.57 -1.83 -14.61
C GLU A 75 -0.38 -2.87 -14.00
N GLU A 76 -0.81 -2.68 -12.75
CA GLU A 76 -1.75 -3.59 -12.09
C GLU A 76 -3.11 -3.59 -12.79
N LEU A 77 -3.65 -2.42 -13.15
CA LEU A 77 -4.91 -2.31 -13.88
C LEU A 77 -4.85 -3.04 -15.23
N ASN A 78 -3.80 -2.80 -16.01
CA ASN A 78 -3.60 -3.45 -17.31
C ASN A 78 -3.51 -4.98 -17.17
N SER A 79 -2.86 -5.47 -16.12
CA SER A 79 -2.74 -6.91 -15.85
C SER A 79 -4.07 -7.59 -15.51
N LEU A 80 -5.04 -6.85 -14.95
CA LEU A 80 -6.38 -7.36 -14.64
C LEU A 80 -7.25 -7.48 -15.90
N VAL A 81 -7.14 -6.52 -16.81
CA VAL A 81 -7.87 -6.51 -18.10
C VAL A 81 -7.40 -7.65 -19.01
N GLN A 82 -6.10 -7.93 -19.05
CA GLN A 82 -5.55 -9.02 -19.87
C GLN A 82 -5.96 -10.42 -19.41
N ARG A 83 -6.42 -10.58 -18.16
CA ARG A 83 -6.86 -11.87 -17.59
C ARG A 83 -8.35 -12.14 -17.75
N THR A 84 -9.12 -11.12 -18.13
CA THR A 84 -10.59 -11.21 -18.34
C THR A 84 -10.98 -11.30 -19.81
N SER A 85 -10.01 -11.18 -20.72
CA SER A 85 -10.18 -11.29 -22.18
C SER A 85 -9.93 -12.70 -22.71
#